data_AF-A0A9E0HBX2-F1
#
_entry.id   AF-A0A9E0HBX2-F1
#
_cell.length_a   1.000
_cell.length_b   1.000
_cell.length_c   1.000
_cell.angle_alpha   90.00
_cell.angle_beta   90.00
_cell.angle_gamma   90.00
#
_symmetry.space_group_name_H-M   'P 1'
#
loop_
_entity.id
_entity.type
_entity.pdbx_description
1 polymer ?
#
loop_
_entity_poly.entity_id
_entity_poly.type
_entity_poly.pdbx_seq_one_letter_code
_entity_poly.pdbx_strand_id
1 'polypeptide(L)'
;MRSLLALALALAPAALAACGGAEASSPQPTSTPAAAEGDAEAVAACETFMARARDCTDDYIPALVDLRIELDLPTGIADFARTEGRDAVIAKAMEEWATDSQPAALAATCQKVTTSLTAEQREGQRAGATACLAQTACDAYASCAIELMRPHMTAAKAGQ
;
A
#
# COMPACT_ATOMS: atom_id res chain seq x y z
N MET A 1 2.02 -15.30 39.04
CA MET A 1 1.60 -16.70 39.29
C MET A 1 1.70 -17.43 37.95
N ARG A 2 2.73 -18.27 37.77
CA ARG A 2 2.62 -19.76 37.74
C ARG A 2 1.62 -20.21 36.66
N SER A 3 2.12 -20.68 35.52
CA SER A 3 2.29 -22.13 35.21
C SER A 3 0.94 -22.81 34.92
N LEU A 4 0.75 -23.77 34.03
CA LEU A 4 1.51 -24.55 33.05
C LEU A 4 0.47 -25.56 32.49
N LEU A 5 0.73 -26.10 31.28
CA LEU A 5 0.41 -27.48 30.86
C LEU A 5 -1.05 -27.98 30.74
N ALA A 6 -1.39 -28.47 29.54
CA ALA A 6 -1.75 -29.87 29.23
C ALA A 6 -2.34 -29.92 27.80
N LEU A 7 -1.59 -30.25 26.74
CA LEU A 7 -1.23 -31.59 26.28
C LEU A 7 -2.21 -32.71 26.68
N ALA A 8 -3.06 -33.13 25.73
CA ALA A 8 -3.74 -34.42 25.76
C ALA A 8 -3.71 -35.05 24.36
N LEU A 9 -2.85 -36.07 24.23
CA LEU A 9 -2.82 -37.09 23.19
C LEU A 9 -4.08 -37.97 23.27
N ALA A 10 -4.65 -38.34 22.13
CA ALA A 10 -5.39 -39.59 21.91
C ALA A 10 -5.31 -39.95 20.42
N LEU A 11 -4.37 -40.82 20.00
CA LEU A 11 -4.53 -42.27 19.77
C LEU A 11 -5.73 -42.69 18.89
N ALA A 12 -5.38 -43.27 17.74
CA ALA A 12 -6.12 -43.95 16.66
C ALA A 12 -6.88 -45.24 17.13
N PRO A 13 -7.60 -46.08 16.32
CA PRO A 13 -7.42 -46.38 14.87
C PRO A 13 -8.66 -46.87 14.03
N ALA A 14 -8.36 -47.21 12.75
CA ALA A 14 -8.93 -48.30 11.93
C ALA A 14 -10.18 -48.09 11.04
N ALA A 15 -9.89 -48.00 9.73
CA ALA A 15 -10.38 -48.82 8.61
C ALA A 15 -11.89 -48.94 8.30
N LEU A 16 -12.25 -48.53 7.09
CA LEU A 16 -13.17 -49.27 6.22
C LEU A 16 -12.74 -49.07 4.76
N ALA A 17 -12.41 -50.19 4.12
CA ALA A 17 -12.16 -50.29 2.69
C ALA A 17 -13.47 -50.11 1.93
N ALA A 18 -13.45 -49.27 0.88
CA ALA A 18 -14.42 -49.32 -0.20
C ALA A 18 -13.66 -49.25 -1.53
N CYS A 19 -13.38 -50.42 -2.10
CA CYS A 19 -13.13 -50.57 -3.52
C CYS A 19 -14.46 -50.44 -4.25
N GLY A 20 -14.56 -49.53 -5.20
CA GLY A 20 -15.69 -49.48 -6.12
C GLY A 20 -15.61 -48.27 -7.05
N GLY A 21 -15.28 -48.53 -8.33
CA GLY A 21 -15.49 -47.56 -9.40
C GLY A 21 -14.21 -46.87 -9.88
N ALA A 22 -13.55 -47.49 -10.85
CA ALA A 22 -12.61 -46.80 -11.73
C ALA A 22 -13.42 -45.96 -12.73
N GLU A 23 -13.36 -44.64 -12.60
CA GLU A 23 -13.47 -43.73 -13.75
C GLU A 23 -12.29 -42.76 -13.66
N ALA A 24 -11.47 -42.81 -14.70
CA ALA A 24 -10.30 -41.97 -14.86
C ALA A 24 -10.73 -40.51 -15.02
N SER A 25 -10.70 -39.76 -13.93
CA SER A 25 -10.56 -38.31 -13.96
C SER A 25 -9.27 -37.99 -13.23
N SER A 26 -8.22 -37.72 -14.00
CA SER A 26 -6.98 -37.18 -13.46
C SER A 26 -7.34 -36.01 -12.54
N PRO A 27 -6.89 -35.99 -11.27
CA PRO A 27 -7.00 -34.79 -10.47
C PRO A 27 -6.12 -33.75 -11.15
N GLN A 28 -6.72 -32.82 -11.89
CA GLN A 28 -6.06 -31.55 -12.15
C GLN A 28 -5.68 -31.01 -10.77
N PRO A 29 -4.42 -30.63 -10.52
CA PRO A 29 -4.13 -29.81 -9.37
C PRO A 29 -4.95 -28.54 -9.58
N THR A 30 -6.08 -28.44 -8.87
CA THR A 30 -6.65 -27.16 -8.53
C THR A 30 -5.59 -26.50 -7.67
N SER A 31 -4.72 -25.73 -8.32
CA SER A 31 -3.93 -24.71 -7.67
C SER A 31 -4.96 -23.83 -6.98
N THR A 32 -5.25 -24.11 -5.71
CA THR A 32 -5.73 -23.10 -4.79
C THR A 32 -4.78 -21.93 -5.02
N PRO A 33 -5.24 -20.73 -5.39
CA PRO A 33 -4.36 -19.59 -5.40
C PRO A 33 -3.84 -19.53 -3.97
N ALA A 34 -2.56 -19.83 -3.79
CA ALA A 34 -1.88 -19.47 -2.57
C ALA A 34 -2.22 -17.99 -2.40
N ALA A 35 -2.84 -17.65 -1.27
CA ALA A 35 -2.97 -16.25 -0.88
C ALA A 35 -1.59 -15.66 -1.12
N ALA A 36 -1.48 -14.76 -2.11
CA ALA A 36 -0.19 -14.31 -2.59
C ALA A 36 0.59 -13.88 -1.36
N GLU A 37 1.70 -14.57 -1.06
CA GLU A 37 2.68 -14.06 -0.11
C GLU A 37 2.88 -12.61 -0.51
N GLY A 38 2.52 -11.69 0.39
CA GLY A 38 2.32 -10.28 0.05
C GLY A 38 3.47 -9.82 -0.83
N ASP A 39 3.14 -9.37 -2.04
CA ASP A 39 4.07 -9.12 -3.15
C ASP A 39 5.25 -8.28 -2.66
N ALA A 40 6.32 -8.96 -2.22
CA ALA A 40 7.41 -8.35 -1.47
C ALA A 40 8.16 -7.35 -2.34
N GLU A 41 8.19 -7.60 -3.64
CA GLU A 41 8.72 -6.70 -4.64
C GLU A 41 7.86 -5.42 -4.77
N ALA A 42 6.52 -5.53 -4.77
CA ALA A 42 5.65 -4.35 -4.73
C ALA A 42 5.85 -3.53 -3.45
N VAL A 43 6.01 -4.19 -2.29
CA VAL A 43 6.26 -3.50 -1.02
C VAL A 43 7.60 -2.76 -1.09
N ALA A 44 8.67 -3.42 -1.52
CA ALA A 44 9.99 -2.81 -1.65
C ALA A 44 10.01 -1.63 -2.65
N ALA A 45 9.27 -1.74 -3.77
CA ALA A 45 9.13 -0.65 -4.73
C ALA A 45 8.41 0.56 -4.11
N CYS A 46 7.34 0.33 -3.35
CA CYS A 46 6.65 1.38 -2.60
C CYS A 46 7.55 2.03 -1.56
N GLU A 47 8.30 1.25 -0.78
CA GLU A 47 9.21 1.79 0.23
C GLU A 47 10.31 2.66 -0.40
N THR A 48 10.86 2.22 -1.54
CA THR A 48 11.86 3.00 -2.31
C THR A 48 11.27 4.32 -2.81
N PHE A 49 10.05 4.29 -3.34
CA PHE A 49 9.33 5.48 -3.76
C PHE A 49 9.10 6.45 -2.59
N MET A 50 8.64 5.95 -1.44
CA MET A 50 8.39 6.78 -0.27
C MET A 50 9.67 7.32 0.38
N ALA A 51 10.77 6.56 0.34
CA ALA A 51 12.09 7.04 0.75
C ALA A 51 12.55 8.21 -0.14
N ARG A 52 12.36 8.11 -1.46
CA ARG A 52 12.66 9.23 -2.37
C ARG A 52 11.77 10.45 -2.11
N ALA A 53 10.48 10.24 -1.82
CA ALA A 53 9.58 11.32 -1.43
C ALA A 53 10.06 12.03 -0.15
N ARG A 54 10.61 11.28 0.80
CA ARG A 54 11.22 11.85 2.01
C ARG A 54 12.49 12.66 1.70
N ASP A 55 13.36 12.15 0.84
CA ASP A 55 14.57 12.91 0.42
C ASP A 55 14.21 14.20 -0.33
N CYS A 56 13.07 14.20 -1.02
CA CYS A 56 12.53 15.33 -1.78
C CYS A 56 11.38 16.05 -1.03
N THR A 57 11.36 16.03 0.30
CA THR A 57 10.25 16.53 1.13
C THR A 57 9.83 17.96 0.76
N ASP A 58 10.79 18.86 0.56
CA ASP A 58 10.54 20.28 0.30
C ASP A 58 9.79 20.53 -1.02
N ASP A 59 9.92 19.66 -2.00
CA ASP A 59 9.17 19.72 -3.26
C ASP A 59 7.90 18.85 -3.22
N TYR A 60 8.00 17.68 -2.59
CA TYR A 60 6.94 16.67 -2.58
C TYR A 60 5.73 17.09 -1.74
N ILE A 61 5.95 17.61 -0.52
CA ILE A 61 4.84 17.94 0.38
C ILE A 61 4.00 19.12 -0.13
N PRO A 62 4.57 20.24 -0.62
CA PRO A 62 3.77 21.30 -1.23
C PRO A 62 2.93 20.79 -2.41
N ALA A 63 3.51 19.98 -3.29
CA ALA A 63 2.80 19.41 -4.44
C ALA A 63 1.66 18.45 -4.01
N LEU A 64 1.89 17.64 -2.97
CA LEU A 64 0.87 16.77 -2.40
C LEU A 64 -0.27 17.56 -1.76
N VAL A 65 0.05 18.63 -1.03
CA VAL A 65 -0.94 19.52 -0.42
C VAL A 65 -1.78 20.21 -1.49
N ASP A 66 -1.18 20.65 -2.58
CA ASP A 66 -1.93 21.24 -3.71
C ASP A 66 -2.96 20.28 -4.28
N LEU A 67 -2.55 19.03 -4.54
CA LEU A 67 -3.47 17.99 -5.01
C LEU A 67 -4.57 17.72 -3.98
N ARG A 68 -4.22 17.66 -2.69
CA ARG A 68 -5.18 17.43 -1.61
C ARG A 68 -6.18 18.57 -1.47
N ILE A 69 -5.77 19.83 -1.64
CA ILE A 69 -6.66 20.98 -1.67
C ILE A 69 -7.58 20.93 -2.90
N GLU A 70 -7.03 20.64 -4.09
CA GLU A 70 -7.80 20.49 -5.33
C GLU A 70 -8.89 19.41 -5.18
N LEU A 71 -8.51 18.28 -4.59
CA LEU A 71 -9.41 17.15 -4.36
C LEU A 71 -10.21 17.27 -3.06
N ASP A 72 -10.07 18.33 -2.27
CA ASP A 72 -10.64 18.44 -0.91
C ASP A 72 -10.49 17.14 -0.11
N LEU A 73 -9.25 16.64 -0.01
CA LEU A 73 -8.91 15.36 0.60
C LEU A 73 -7.86 15.54 1.70
N PRO A 74 -8.21 15.37 2.98
CA PRO A 74 -9.54 15.04 3.50
C PRO A 74 -10.55 16.18 3.31
N THR A 75 -11.84 15.84 3.33
CA THR A 75 -12.95 16.81 3.21
C THR A 75 -12.76 17.99 4.17
N GLY A 76 -12.92 19.20 3.66
CA GLY A 76 -12.74 20.45 4.40
C GLY A 76 -11.33 21.04 4.37
N ILE A 77 -10.33 20.34 3.80
CA ILE A 77 -8.98 20.91 3.64
C ILE A 77 -8.97 22.11 2.68
N ALA A 78 -9.83 22.14 1.67
CA ALA A 78 -9.95 23.26 0.76
C ALA A 78 -10.48 24.51 1.49
N ASP A 79 -11.46 24.33 2.36
CA ASP A 79 -12.04 25.40 3.18
C ASP A 79 -11.02 25.92 4.21
N PHE A 80 -10.28 24.99 4.82
CA PHE A 80 -9.18 25.32 5.71
C PHE A 80 -8.09 26.13 5.00
N ALA A 81 -7.68 25.72 3.79
CA ALA A 81 -6.72 26.45 2.97
C ALA A 81 -7.21 27.85 2.58
N ARG A 82 -8.51 28.03 2.31
CA ARG A 82 -9.09 29.36 2.05
C ARG A 82 -9.09 30.27 3.27
N THR A 83 -9.21 29.70 4.47
CA THR A 83 -9.35 30.46 5.73
C THR A 83 -7.99 30.79 6.36
N GLU A 84 -7.12 29.79 6.48
CA GLU A 84 -5.81 29.89 7.15
C GLU A 84 -4.65 30.11 6.17
N GLY A 85 -4.90 29.89 4.87
CA GLY A 85 -3.88 29.99 3.82
C GLY A 85 -3.21 28.66 3.52
N ARG A 86 -2.76 28.50 2.26
CA ARG A 86 -2.06 27.31 1.74
C ARG A 86 -0.84 26.93 2.59
N ASP A 87 -0.02 27.91 2.95
CA ASP A 87 1.24 27.65 3.67
C ASP A 87 1.01 27.11 5.09
N ALA A 88 -0.11 27.46 5.73
CA ALA A 88 -0.49 26.87 7.01
C ALA A 88 -0.84 25.37 6.87
N VAL A 89 -1.46 24.99 5.76
CA VAL A 89 -1.74 23.58 5.43
C VAL A 89 -0.44 22.82 5.18
N ILE A 90 0.51 23.43 4.46
CA ILE A 90 1.83 22.84 4.21
C ILE A 90 2.59 22.66 5.52
N ALA A 91 2.63 23.68 6.39
CA ALA A 91 3.31 23.58 7.68
C ALA A 91 2.77 22.40 8.50
N LYS A 92 1.44 22.26 8.58
CA LYS A 92 0.81 21.11 9.25
C LYS A 92 1.15 19.78 8.58
N ALA A 93 1.12 19.72 7.25
CA ALA A 93 1.48 18.51 6.51
C ALA A 93 2.95 18.11 6.73
N MET A 94 3.86 19.07 6.85
CA MET A 94 5.26 18.83 7.18
C MET A 94 5.43 18.25 8.60
N GLU A 95 4.67 18.77 9.58
CA GLU A 95 4.66 18.25 10.96
C GLU A 95 4.17 16.80 11.00
N GLU A 96 3.07 16.48 10.32
CA GLU A 96 2.54 15.11 10.20
C GLU A 96 3.55 14.20 9.47
N TRP A 97 4.09 14.66 8.34
CA TRP A 97 5.05 13.94 7.52
C TRP A 97 6.34 13.57 8.26
N ALA A 98 6.81 14.41 9.19
CA ALA A 98 8.00 14.11 9.99
C ALA A 98 7.87 12.78 10.77
N THR A 99 6.65 12.39 11.13
CA THR A 99 6.35 11.10 11.79
C THR A 99 5.92 10.03 10.79
N ASP A 100 5.06 10.37 9.84
CA ASP A 100 4.48 9.40 8.90
C ASP A 100 5.50 8.87 7.88
N SER A 101 6.56 9.63 7.60
CA SER A 101 7.65 9.23 6.69
C SER A 101 8.73 8.37 7.34
N GLN A 102 8.56 7.96 8.61
CA GLN A 102 9.54 7.11 9.28
C GLN A 102 9.49 5.68 8.70
N PRO A 103 10.62 4.95 8.60
CA PRO A 103 10.69 3.68 7.90
C PRO A 103 9.63 2.64 8.33
N ALA A 104 9.35 2.52 9.63
CA ALA A 104 8.35 1.59 10.13
C ALA A 104 6.90 1.98 9.73
N ALA A 105 6.60 3.28 9.71
CA ALA A 105 5.29 3.78 9.28
C ALA A 105 5.10 3.61 7.77
N LEU A 106 6.17 3.83 6.99
CA LEU A 106 6.18 3.60 5.55
C LEU A 106 6.01 2.12 5.21
N ALA A 107 6.71 1.21 5.88
CA ALA A 107 6.57 -0.23 5.65
C ALA A 107 5.12 -0.71 5.85
N ALA A 108 4.49 -0.30 6.96
CA ALA A 108 3.09 -0.62 7.23
C ALA A 108 2.14 -0.02 6.20
N THR A 109 2.38 1.23 5.79
CA THR A 109 1.59 1.91 4.75
C THR A 109 1.74 1.22 3.40
N CYS A 110 2.95 0.91 2.99
CA CYS A 110 3.24 0.22 1.73
C CYS A 110 2.63 -1.17 1.70
N GLN A 111 2.72 -1.93 2.79
CA GLN A 111 2.04 -3.23 2.89
C GLN A 111 0.52 -3.09 2.72
N LYS A 112 -0.11 -2.10 3.39
CA LYS A 112 -1.54 -1.85 3.26
C LYS A 112 -1.93 -1.45 1.83
N VAL A 113 -1.17 -0.56 1.21
CA VAL A 113 -1.45 -0.10 -0.16
C VAL A 113 -1.31 -1.25 -1.14
N THR A 114 -0.19 -1.97 -1.15
CA THR A 114 0.05 -3.03 -2.15
C THR A 114 -0.92 -4.20 -2.01
N THR A 115 -1.36 -4.52 -0.80
CA THR A 115 -2.37 -5.58 -0.56
C THR A 115 -3.79 -5.16 -0.99
N SER A 116 -4.07 -3.86 -1.08
CA SER A 116 -5.37 -3.37 -1.55
C SER A 116 -5.54 -3.36 -3.08
N LEU A 117 -4.45 -3.58 -3.81
CA LEU A 117 -4.40 -3.50 -5.27
C LEU A 117 -4.53 -4.89 -5.91
N THR A 118 -5.10 -4.94 -7.12
CA THR A 118 -5.01 -6.12 -7.98
C THR A 118 -3.57 -6.31 -8.49
N ALA A 119 -3.24 -7.48 -9.04
CA ALA A 119 -1.92 -7.73 -9.62
C ALA A 119 -1.59 -6.76 -10.77
N GLU A 120 -2.58 -6.47 -11.63
CA GLU A 120 -2.44 -5.51 -12.73
C GLU A 120 -2.19 -4.09 -12.21
N GLN A 121 -2.92 -3.67 -11.17
CA GLN A 121 -2.72 -2.36 -10.54
C GLN A 121 -1.35 -2.24 -9.87
N ARG A 122 -0.88 -3.31 -9.20
CA ARG A 122 0.47 -3.35 -8.63
C ARG A 122 1.54 -3.20 -9.71
N GLU A 123 1.39 -3.89 -10.84
CA GLU A 123 2.35 -3.77 -11.95
C GLU A 123 2.37 -2.36 -12.54
N GLY A 124 1.20 -1.79 -12.83
CA GLY A 124 1.10 -0.41 -13.31
C GLY A 124 1.71 0.59 -12.34
N GLN A 125 1.50 0.41 -11.04
CA GLN A 125 2.06 1.29 -10.02
C GLN A 125 3.58 1.12 -9.87
N ARG A 126 4.12 -0.10 -9.97
CA ARG A 126 5.58 -0.34 -9.99
C ARG A 126 6.24 0.31 -11.21
N ALA A 127 5.65 0.14 -12.38
CA ALA A 127 6.17 0.73 -13.62
C ALA A 127 6.17 2.27 -13.54
N GLY A 128 5.07 2.86 -13.08
CA GLY A 128 4.95 4.30 -12.85
C GLY A 128 5.95 4.82 -11.80
N ALA A 129 6.08 4.12 -10.67
CA ALA A 129 7.04 4.47 -9.62
C ALA A 129 8.48 4.43 -10.15
N THR A 130 8.83 3.42 -10.95
CA THR A 130 10.14 3.31 -11.61
C THR A 130 10.42 4.50 -12.53
N ALA A 131 9.43 4.92 -13.32
CA ALA A 131 9.56 6.09 -14.20
C ALA A 131 9.77 7.40 -13.41
N CYS A 132 9.09 7.57 -12.28
CA CYS A 132 9.30 8.73 -11.41
C CYS A 132 10.65 8.68 -10.69
N LEU A 133 11.08 7.51 -10.22
CA LEU A 133 12.38 7.33 -9.56
C LEU A 133 13.57 7.62 -10.49
N ALA A 134 13.36 7.54 -11.81
CA ALA A 134 14.37 7.95 -12.79
C ALA A 134 14.60 9.48 -12.85
N GLN A 135 13.73 10.29 -12.23
CA GLN A 135 13.90 11.74 -12.15
C GLN A 135 14.97 12.13 -11.12
N THR A 136 16.00 12.82 -11.59
CA THR A 136 17.13 13.22 -10.74
C THR A 136 16.83 14.44 -9.86
N ALA A 137 16.03 15.38 -10.38
CA ALA A 137 15.62 16.59 -9.67
C ALA A 137 14.36 16.32 -8.82
N CYS A 138 14.28 16.92 -7.64
CA CYS A 138 13.21 16.65 -6.69
C CYS A 138 11.85 17.24 -7.11
N ASP A 139 11.84 18.40 -7.76
CA ASP A 139 10.65 19.01 -8.37
C ASP A 139 10.06 18.16 -9.50
N ALA A 140 10.92 17.62 -10.37
CA ALA A 140 10.53 16.70 -11.44
C ALA A 140 10.01 15.37 -10.89
N TYR A 141 10.68 14.82 -9.87
CA TYR A 141 10.21 13.65 -9.14
C TYR A 141 8.84 13.89 -8.50
N ALA A 142 8.68 14.99 -7.75
CA ALA A 142 7.45 15.34 -7.05
C ALA A 142 6.28 15.47 -8.03
N SER A 143 6.47 16.21 -9.12
CA SER A 143 5.46 16.38 -10.16
C SER A 143 5.03 15.03 -10.77
N CYS A 144 5.99 14.16 -11.09
CA CYS A 144 5.70 12.81 -11.59
C CYS A 144 4.92 11.97 -10.55
N ALA A 145 5.38 11.99 -9.30
CA ALA A 145 4.80 11.24 -8.20
C ALA A 145 3.34 11.64 -7.93
N ILE A 146 3.04 12.95 -7.94
CA ILE A 146 1.67 13.45 -7.75
C ILE A 146 0.75 12.97 -8.87
N GLU A 147 1.18 13.05 -10.13
CA GLU A 147 0.37 12.59 -11.26
C GLU A 147 0.17 11.08 -11.26
N LEU A 148 1.16 10.31 -10.80
CA LEU A 148 1.02 8.87 -10.58
C LEU A 148 -0.04 8.56 -9.50
N MET A 149 -0.09 9.34 -8.41
CA MET A 149 -1.03 9.11 -7.30
C MET A 149 -2.44 9.64 -7.56
N ARG A 150 -2.60 10.65 -8.42
CA ARG A 150 -3.87 11.33 -8.68
C ARG A 150 -5.05 10.38 -8.94
N PRO A 151 -4.96 9.34 -9.81
CA PRO A 151 -6.07 8.44 -10.04
C PRO A 151 -6.54 7.71 -8.77
N HIS A 152 -5.60 7.30 -7.91
CA HIS A 152 -5.90 6.63 -6.65
C HIS A 152 -6.56 7.59 -5.65
N MET A 153 -6.08 8.83 -5.55
CA MET A 153 -6.65 9.84 -4.66
C MET A 153 -8.04 10.30 -5.11
N THR A 154 -8.25 10.44 -6.43
CA THR A 154 -9.58 10.71 -7.00
C THR A 154 -10.56 9.58 -6.70
N ALA A 155 -10.13 8.32 -6.84
CA ALA A 155 -10.96 7.17 -6.48
C ALA A 155 -11.28 7.14 -4.97
N ALA A 156 -10.31 7.47 -4.11
CA ALA A 156 -10.51 7.56 -2.67
C ALA A 156 -11.50 8.67 -2.28
N LYS A 157 -11.53 9.79 -3.01
CA LYS A 157 -12.54 10.85 -2.86
C LYS A 157 -13.94 10.34 -3.23
N ALA A 158 -14.06 9.63 -4.35
CA ALA A 158 -15.35 9.15 -4.83
C ALA A 158 -16.01 8.11 -3.89
N GLY A 159 -15.25 7.50 -2.99
CA GLY A 159 -15.74 6.56 -1.99
C GLY A 159 -16.10 7.17 -0.62
N GLN A 160 -15.94 8.49 -0.44
CA GLN A 160 -16.34 9.23 0.77
C GLN A 160 -17.72 9.87 0.61
#